data_AF-A0A0S2SEV1-F1
#
_entry.id   AF-A0A0S2SEV1-F1
#
_cell.length_a   1.000
_cell.length_b   1.000
_cell.length_c   1.000
_cell.angle_alpha   90.00
_cell.angle_beta   90.00
_cell.angle_gamma   90.00
#
_symmetry.space_group_name_H-M   'P 1'
#
loop_
_entity.id
_entity.type
_entity.pdbx_description
1 polymer ?
#
loop_
_entity_poly.entity_id
_entity_poly.type
_entity_poly.pdbx_seq_one_letter_code
_entity_poly.pdbx_strand_id
1 'polypeptide(L)'
;MQRIKCRVTELREVVETIWQVGLTPADAITFKPGQYLLVVMSDSDKRPFSIANGPGRPGLELQIGATPENAYAGQVLARMREQGEIEVELAAGKAFLREESPRPLLLMAGGTGYSYVRSILQQLIDGGSQRPVFVYWGVRQAHWLYELDEMRALEQRYAPLTFIPVVQEPDPQWQGRTGLVHKAIMDDFVSLHDYDIYVAGRFEMAGAAREEFKLLGAEPERIFGDAYEFI
;
A
#
# COMPACT_ATOMS: atom_id res chain seq x y z
N MET A 1 -3.38 6.00 -20.55
CA MET A 1 -2.46 6.39 -19.45
C MET A 1 -1.46 7.37 -20.03
N GLN A 2 -1.10 8.41 -19.28
CA GLN A 2 -0.11 9.39 -19.71
C GLN A 2 1.28 8.85 -19.42
N ARG A 3 2.16 8.84 -20.41
CA ARG A 3 3.59 8.56 -20.25
C ARG A 3 4.30 9.85 -19.88
N ILE A 4 5.03 9.85 -18.77
CA ILE A 4 5.70 11.03 -18.23
C ILE A 4 7.12 10.69 -17.84
N LYS A 5 8.02 11.65 -18.02
CA LYS A 5 9.39 11.57 -17.52
C LYS A 5 9.44 12.11 -16.09
N CYS A 6 10.13 11.40 -15.21
CA CYS A 6 10.31 11.78 -13.81
C CYS A 6 11.80 11.87 -13.49
N ARG A 7 12.21 12.94 -12.80
CA ARG A 7 13.52 13.00 -12.15
C ARG A 7 13.48 12.20 -10.85
N VAL A 8 14.50 11.37 -10.60
CA VAL A 8 14.67 10.67 -9.33
C VAL A 8 15.25 11.64 -8.32
N THR A 9 14.50 11.95 -7.27
CA THR A 9 14.90 12.90 -6.23
C THR A 9 15.32 12.22 -4.93
N GLU A 10 14.87 10.99 -4.70
CA GLU A 10 15.26 10.20 -3.54
C GLU A 10 15.36 8.73 -3.91
N LEU A 11 16.36 8.06 -3.37
CA LEU A 11 16.57 6.62 -3.46
C LEU A 11 17.22 6.17 -2.15
N ARG A 12 16.40 5.87 -1.14
CA ARG A 12 16.84 5.59 0.23
C ARG A 12 16.41 4.21 0.68
N GLU A 13 17.36 3.42 1.15
CA GLU A 13 17.08 2.16 1.84
C GLU A 13 16.48 2.47 3.22
N VAL A 14 15.26 2.01 3.49
CA VAL A 14 14.55 2.28 4.75
C VAL A 14 14.79 1.15 5.74
N VAL A 15 14.70 -0.09 5.25
CA VAL A 15 15.08 -1.29 5.99
C VAL A 15 15.47 -2.37 5.00
N GLU A 16 16.68 -2.90 5.15
CA GLU A 16 17.24 -4.00 4.35
C GLU A 16 16.91 -3.87 2.83
N THR A 17 15.91 -4.59 2.33
CA THR A 17 15.59 -4.64 0.90
C THR A 17 14.46 -3.70 0.48
N ILE A 18 13.92 -2.88 1.39
CA ILE A 18 12.87 -1.90 1.11
C ILE A 18 13.46 -0.52 0.86
N TRP A 19 13.11 0.06 -0.28
CA TRP A 19 13.58 1.36 -0.73
C TRP A 19 12.43 2.35 -0.84
N GLN A 20 12.60 3.53 -0.24
CA GLN A 20 11.77 4.69 -0.51
C GLN A 20 12.34 5.42 -1.74
N VAL A 21 11.48 5.69 -2.71
CA VAL A 21 11.83 6.36 -3.96
C VAL A 21 10.98 7.60 -4.12
N GLY A 22 11.63 8.75 -4.27
CA GLY A 22 10.99 10.02 -4.58
C GLY A 22 11.18 10.38 -6.05
N LEU A 23 10.09 10.78 -6.71
CA LEU A 23 10.07 11.15 -8.12
C LEU A 23 9.42 12.53 -8.30
N THR A 24 10.05 13.40 -9.10
CA THR A 24 9.45 14.65 -9.56
C THR A 24 9.05 14.52 -11.03
N PRO A 25 7.76 14.51 -11.37
CA PRO A 25 7.30 14.47 -12.75
C PRO A 25 7.62 15.76 -13.51
N ALA A 26 7.88 15.65 -14.81
CA ALA A 26 8.17 16.80 -15.69
C ALA A 26 6.93 17.66 -15.98
N ASP A 27 5.75 17.05 -15.97
CA ASP A 27 4.45 17.68 -16.21
C ASP A 27 3.52 17.48 -15.01
N ALA A 28 2.41 18.21 -14.98
CA ALA A 28 1.37 18.00 -13.98
C ALA A 28 0.80 16.58 -14.06
N ILE A 29 0.53 16.00 -12.90
CA ILE A 29 -0.01 14.64 -12.76
C ILE A 29 -1.31 14.64 -11.97
N THR A 30 -2.16 13.67 -12.25
CA THR A 30 -3.37 13.39 -11.47
C THR A 30 -3.52 11.89 -11.28
N PHE A 31 -3.83 11.47 -10.06
CA PHE A 31 -4.13 10.08 -9.74
C PHE A 31 -5.11 10.05 -8.55
N LYS A 32 -5.76 8.90 -8.35
CA LYS A 32 -6.62 8.66 -7.19
C LYS A 32 -5.85 7.86 -6.13
N PRO A 33 -6.13 8.07 -4.83
CA PRO A 33 -5.46 7.35 -3.75
C PRO A 33 -5.66 5.84 -3.88
N GLY A 34 -4.56 5.09 -3.82
CA GLY A 34 -4.55 3.65 -4.08
C GLY A 34 -4.30 3.26 -5.55
N GLN A 35 -4.09 4.22 -6.46
CA GLN A 35 -3.60 3.88 -7.80
C GLN A 35 -2.10 3.61 -7.82
N TYR A 36 -1.66 2.94 -8.88
CA TYR A 36 -0.25 2.66 -9.13
C TYR A 36 0.22 3.31 -10.43
N LEU A 37 1.53 3.37 -10.59
CA LEU A 37 2.19 3.72 -11.85
C LEU A 37 2.90 2.50 -12.43
N LEU A 38 3.16 2.56 -13.73
CA LEU A 38 3.98 1.58 -14.42
C LEU A 38 5.34 2.20 -14.75
N VAL A 39 6.42 1.69 -14.16
CA VAL A 39 7.77 2.06 -14.58
C VAL A 39 8.05 1.44 -15.95
N VAL A 40 8.38 2.27 -16.94
CA VAL A 40 8.62 1.85 -18.32
C VAL A 40 10.07 1.40 -18.46
N MET A 41 10.28 0.08 -18.43
CA MET A 41 11.61 -0.50 -18.63
C MET A 41 11.93 -0.69 -20.11
N SER A 42 10.90 -0.93 -20.92
CA SER A 42 10.83 -0.84 -22.38
C SER A 42 9.35 -0.74 -22.80
N ASP A 43 9.04 -0.63 -24.09
CA ASP A 43 7.64 -0.61 -24.53
C ASP A 43 6.88 -1.92 -24.21
N SER A 44 7.61 -3.03 -24.05
CA SER A 44 7.06 -4.36 -23.70
C SER A 44 7.25 -4.77 -22.24
N ASP A 45 8.05 -4.03 -21.46
CA ASP A 45 8.33 -4.30 -20.05
C ASP A 45 7.94 -3.09 -19.20
N LYS A 46 6.78 -3.19 -18.56
CA LYS A 46 6.18 -2.15 -17.72
C LYS A 46 5.91 -2.72 -16.33
N ARG A 47 6.44 -2.05 -15.30
CA ARG A 47 6.54 -2.61 -13.95
C ARG A 47 5.67 -1.86 -12.95
N PRO A 48 4.64 -2.49 -12.35
CA PRO A 48 3.71 -1.78 -11.49
C PRO A 48 4.29 -1.50 -10.10
N PHE A 49 4.14 -0.27 -9.64
CA PHE A 49 4.42 0.14 -8.25
C PHE A 49 3.34 1.08 -7.75
N SER A 50 2.72 0.72 -6.61
CA SER A 50 1.73 1.56 -5.96
C SER A 50 2.34 2.91 -5.56
N ILE A 51 1.58 3.98 -5.79
CA ILE A 51 1.97 5.31 -5.34
C ILE A 51 1.71 5.35 -3.83
N ALA A 52 2.73 5.71 -3.04
CA ALA A 52 2.72 5.62 -1.58
C ALA A 52 2.20 6.90 -0.90
N ASN A 53 2.22 8.03 -1.60
CA ASN A 53 1.72 9.32 -1.12
C ASN A 53 0.30 9.62 -1.66
N GLY A 54 -0.41 10.53 -1.01
CA GLY A 54 -1.70 11.05 -1.49
C GLY A 54 -1.53 12.08 -2.62
N PRO A 55 -2.55 12.29 -3.48
CA PRO A 55 -2.47 13.18 -4.64
C PRO A 55 -2.28 14.68 -4.29
N GLY A 56 -2.51 15.08 -3.04
CA GLY A 56 -2.23 16.43 -2.55
C GLY A 56 -0.76 16.71 -2.21
N ARG A 57 0.13 15.71 -2.30
CA ARG A 57 1.55 15.84 -1.97
C ARG A 57 2.37 16.15 -3.23
N PRO A 58 3.47 16.92 -3.11
CA PRO A 58 4.34 17.20 -4.25
C PRO A 58 5.05 15.92 -4.71
N GLY A 59 5.05 15.67 -6.02
CA GLY A 59 5.73 14.53 -6.62
C GLY A 59 5.06 13.19 -6.34
N LEU A 60 5.81 12.12 -6.56
CA LEU A 60 5.39 10.73 -6.35
C LEU A 60 6.38 10.04 -5.40
N GLU A 61 5.85 9.27 -4.47
CA GLU A 61 6.63 8.39 -3.60
C GLU A 61 6.28 6.93 -3.92
N LEU A 62 7.28 6.05 -3.95
CA LEU A 62 7.12 4.60 -4.06
C LEU A 62 7.87 3.93 -2.90
N GLN A 63 7.37 2.79 -2.40
CA GLN A 63 8.13 1.93 -1.50
C GLN A 63 8.33 0.56 -2.15
N ILE A 64 9.55 0.31 -2.59
CA ILE A 64 9.91 -0.80 -3.46
C ILE A 64 10.66 -1.86 -2.66
N GLY A 65 10.12 -3.08 -2.62
CA GLY A 65 10.80 -4.25 -2.07
C GLY A 65 11.65 -4.94 -3.12
N ALA A 66 12.96 -4.88 -2.98
CA ALA A 66 13.96 -5.44 -3.89
C ALA A 66 14.80 -6.52 -3.19
N THR A 67 14.14 -7.62 -2.82
CA THR A 67 14.84 -8.77 -2.24
C THR A 67 15.80 -9.39 -3.27
N PRO A 68 16.85 -10.13 -2.85
CA PRO A 68 17.78 -10.79 -3.78
C PRO A 68 17.08 -11.70 -4.79
N GLU A 69 15.95 -12.29 -4.41
CA GLU A 69 15.12 -13.14 -5.27
C GLU A 69 14.29 -12.35 -6.28
N ASN A 70 14.14 -11.03 -6.06
CA ASN A 70 13.38 -10.11 -6.90
C ASN A 70 14.32 -9.21 -7.73
N ALA A 71 14.96 -9.80 -8.74
CA ALA A 71 15.73 -9.05 -9.73
C ALA A 71 14.88 -7.99 -10.46
N TYR A 72 13.56 -8.17 -10.52
CA TYR A 72 12.63 -7.28 -11.20
C TYR A 72 12.53 -5.90 -10.53
N ALA A 73 12.41 -5.84 -9.20
CA ALA A 73 12.46 -4.57 -8.47
C ALA A 73 13.89 -4.00 -8.42
N GLY A 74 14.90 -4.85 -8.24
CA GLY A 74 16.31 -4.42 -8.20
C GLY A 74 16.78 -3.71 -9.47
N GLN A 75 16.38 -4.21 -10.65
CA GLN A 75 16.71 -3.58 -11.94
C GLN A 75 16.10 -2.17 -12.10
N VAL A 76 14.91 -1.94 -11.54
CA VAL A 76 14.27 -0.61 -11.55
C VAL A 76 15.09 0.37 -10.72
N LEU A 77 15.46 -0.03 -9.50
CA LEU A 77 16.29 0.78 -8.61
C LEU A 77 17.68 1.05 -9.22
N ALA A 78 18.29 0.05 -9.87
CA ALA A 78 19.57 0.22 -10.55
C ALA A 78 19.46 1.27 -11.67
N ARG A 79 18.44 1.18 -12.53
CA ARG A 79 18.20 2.16 -13.59
C ARG A 79 17.99 3.56 -13.05
N MET A 80 17.15 3.71 -12.02
CA MET A 80 16.90 5.00 -11.35
C MET A 80 18.21 5.61 -10.82
N ARG A 81 19.08 4.78 -10.22
CA ARG A 81 20.39 5.21 -9.70
C ARG A 81 21.36 5.64 -10.82
N GLU A 82 21.42 4.87 -11.90
CA GLU A 82 22.35 5.10 -13.00
C GLU A 82 21.97 6.31 -13.86
N GLN A 83 20.67 6.51 -14.10
CA GLN A 83 20.17 7.53 -15.01
C GLN A 83 19.76 8.83 -14.30
N GLY A 84 19.38 8.76 -13.02
CA GLY A 84 18.83 9.91 -12.29
C GLY A 84 17.42 10.35 -12.75
N GLU A 85 16.84 9.60 -13.69
CA GLU A 85 15.52 9.82 -14.25
C GLU A 85 14.88 8.49 -14.65
N ILE A 86 13.55 8.48 -14.80
CA ILE A 86 12.78 7.31 -15.18
C ILE A 86 11.51 7.73 -15.92
N GLU A 87 11.07 6.92 -16.89
CA GLU A 87 9.75 7.10 -17.49
C GLU A 87 8.71 6.24 -16.78
N VAL A 88 7.52 6.81 -16.57
CA VAL A 88 6.39 6.10 -15.96
C VAL A 88 5.10 6.34 -16.76
N GLU A 89 4.18 5.38 -16.72
CA GLU A 89 2.80 5.57 -17.16
C GLU A 89 1.87 5.64 -15.94
N LEU A 90 1.04 6.68 -15.89
CA LEU A 90 0.07 6.87 -14.80
C LEU A 90 -1.29 7.40 -15.32
N ALA A 91 -2.36 7.33 -14.53
CA ALA A 91 -2.52 6.49 -13.35
C ALA A 91 -3.22 5.17 -13.73
N ALA A 92 -2.78 4.05 -13.14
CA ALA A 92 -3.31 2.71 -13.37
C ALA A 92 -4.01 2.16 -12.11
N GLY A 93 -4.81 1.10 -12.28
CA GLY A 93 -5.55 0.44 -11.19
C GLY A 93 -6.94 1.02 -10.95
N LYS A 94 -7.87 0.15 -10.57
CA LYS A 94 -9.29 0.47 -10.29
C LYS A 94 -9.64 0.41 -8.80
N ALA A 95 -8.72 -0.10 -7.97
CA ALA A 95 -8.89 -0.27 -6.54
C ALA A 95 -8.62 1.02 -5.73
N PHE A 96 -9.01 2.18 -6.25
CA PHE A 96 -8.83 3.46 -5.56
C PHE A 96 -9.92 3.74 -4.51
N LEU A 97 -9.63 4.62 -3.56
CA LEU A 97 -10.57 5.04 -2.50
C LEU A 97 -11.94 5.47 -3.06
N ARG A 98 -13.03 4.90 -2.51
CA ARG A 98 -14.41 5.36 -2.75
C ARG A 98 -14.71 6.54 -1.82
N GLU A 99 -14.37 7.75 -2.26
CA GLU A 99 -14.47 8.97 -1.44
C GLU A 99 -15.91 9.25 -0.97
N GLU A 100 -16.90 9.05 -1.83
CA GLU A 100 -18.33 9.28 -1.54
C GLU A 100 -18.95 8.26 -0.57
N SER A 101 -18.26 7.14 -0.28
CA SER A 101 -18.81 6.09 0.58
C SER A 101 -18.75 6.50 2.05
N PRO A 102 -19.84 6.47 2.81
CA PRO A 102 -19.82 6.81 4.24
C PRO A 102 -19.31 5.66 5.12
N ARG A 103 -19.05 4.48 4.53
CA ARG A 103 -18.74 3.24 5.23
C ARG A 103 -17.39 3.32 5.97
N PRO A 104 -17.25 2.66 7.14
CA PRO A 104 -15.94 2.49 7.77
C PRO A 104 -14.98 1.75 6.84
N LEU A 105 -13.70 2.05 6.98
CA LEU A 105 -12.66 1.49 6.11
C LEU A 105 -11.85 0.44 6.86
N LEU A 106 -11.60 -0.68 6.18
CA LEU A 106 -10.64 -1.69 6.59
C LEU A 106 -9.52 -1.76 5.55
N LEU A 107 -8.33 -1.29 5.91
CA LEU A 107 -7.15 -1.26 5.04
C LEU A 107 -6.18 -2.37 5.47
N MET A 108 -5.97 -3.38 4.61
CA MET A 108 -5.10 -4.52 4.86
C MET A 108 -3.87 -4.47 3.95
N ALA A 109 -2.69 -4.37 4.57
CA ALA A 109 -1.40 -4.41 3.90
C ALA A 109 -0.61 -5.68 4.27
N GLY A 110 0.00 -6.32 3.28
CA GLY A 110 1.07 -7.30 3.46
C GLY A 110 2.39 -6.76 2.93
N GLY A 111 3.43 -6.66 3.77
CA GLY A 111 4.74 -6.16 3.37
C GLY A 111 4.67 -4.77 2.75
N THR A 112 5.21 -4.60 1.54
CA THR A 112 5.17 -3.33 0.78
C THR A 112 3.80 -2.97 0.21
N GLY A 113 2.78 -3.82 0.37
CA GLY A 113 1.38 -3.42 0.15
C GLY A 113 0.97 -2.20 1.00
N TYR A 114 1.78 -1.85 2.00
CA TYR A 114 1.66 -0.62 2.77
C TYR A 114 1.64 0.65 1.92
N SER A 115 2.36 0.74 0.79
CA SER A 115 2.32 1.94 -0.07
C SER A 115 0.89 2.27 -0.51
N TYR A 116 0.14 1.27 -0.95
CA TYR A 116 -1.25 1.42 -1.35
C TYR A 116 -2.13 1.92 -0.19
N VAL A 117 -1.98 1.31 0.99
CA VAL A 117 -2.72 1.69 2.20
C VAL A 117 -2.37 3.11 2.66
N ARG A 118 -1.08 3.48 2.62
CA ARG A 118 -0.57 4.79 3.01
C ARG A 118 -1.13 5.89 2.13
N SER A 119 -1.22 5.68 0.81
CA SER A 119 -1.84 6.63 -0.11
C SER A 119 -3.31 6.90 0.23
N ILE A 120 -4.08 5.84 0.47
CA ILE A 120 -5.50 5.94 0.86
C ILE A 120 -5.61 6.66 2.21
N LEU A 121 -4.84 6.26 3.21
CA LEU A 121 -4.88 6.85 4.55
C LEU A 121 -4.52 8.33 4.53
N GLN A 122 -3.49 8.72 3.77
CA GLN A 122 -3.08 10.11 3.64
C GLN A 122 -4.21 10.98 3.06
N GLN A 123 -4.93 10.49 2.04
CA GLN A 123 -6.08 11.21 1.49
C GLN A 123 -7.19 11.39 2.53
N LEU A 124 -7.50 10.37 3.32
CA LEU A 124 -8.53 10.45 4.36
C LEU A 124 -8.21 11.56 5.37
N ILE A 125 -6.94 11.63 5.77
CA ILE A 125 -6.44 12.61 6.75
C ILE A 125 -6.44 14.01 6.15
N ASP A 126 -5.87 14.19 4.96
CA ASP A 126 -5.80 15.50 4.30
C ASP A 126 -7.21 16.03 3.97
N GLY A 127 -8.18 15.13 3.69
CA GLY A 127 -9.59 15.47 3.49
C GLY A 127 -10.40 15.64 4.78
N GLY A 128 -9.81 15.47 5.96
CA GLY A 128 -10.50 15.62 7.25
C GLY A 128 -11.60 14.60 7.51
N SER A 129 -11.54 13.42 6.88
CA SER A 129 -12.52 12.35 7.02
C SER A 129 -12.71 11.97 8.50
N GLN A 130 -13.96 11.71 8.89
CA GLN A 130 -14.31 11.22 10.24
C GLN A 130 -14.76 9.75 10.22
N ARG A 131 -14.69 9.09 9.07
CA ARG A 131 -14.97 7.66 8.93
C ARG A 131 -13.99 6.86 9.80
N PRO A 132 -14.45 5.87 10.59
CA PRO A 132 -13.55 4.93 11.25
C PRO A 132 -12.65 4.24 10.23
N VAL A 133 -11.35 4.14 10.54
CA VAL A 133 -10.35 3.51 9.67
C VAL A 133 -9.55 2.51 10.49
N PHE A 134 -9.59 1.25 10.09
CA PHE A 134 -8.77 0.19 10.67
C PHE A 134 -7.65 -0.15 9.70
N VAL A 135 -6.41 -0.02 10.14
CA VAL A 135 -5.23 -0.37 9.33
C VAL A 135 -4.57 -1.59 9.93
N TYR A 136 -4.54 -2.67 9.17
CA TYR A 136 -3.82 -3.89 9.49
C TYR A 136 -2.60 -4.02 8.61
N TRP A 137 -1.41 -4.02 9.20
CA TRP A 137 -0.16 -4.19 8.46
C TRP A 137 0.56 -5.47 8.90
N GLY A 138 0.49 -6.47 8.03
CA GLY A 138 1.11 -7.78 8.20
C GLY A 138 2.52 -7.82 7.64
N VAL A 139 3.49 -8.22 8.48
CA VAL A 139 4.86 -8.48 8.06
C VAL A 139 5.39 -9.78 8.65
N ARG A 140 6.52 -10.27 8.12
CA ARG A 140 7.15 -11.49 8.63
C ARG A 140 7.80 -11.27 9.99
N GLN A 141 8.64 -10.24 10.11
CA GLN A 141 9.36 -9.86 11.33
C GLN A 141 9.12 -8.38 11.62
N ALA A 142 9.19 -7.97 12.89
CA ALA A 142 8.78 -6.64 13.34
C ALA A 142 9.54 -5.48 12.65
N HIS A 143 10.83 -5.65 12.33
CA HIS A 143 11.63 -4.60 11.68
C HIS A 143 11.12 -4.21 10.28
N TRP A 144 10.33 -5.06 9.62
CA TRP A 144 9.72 -4.74 8.33
C TRP A 144 8.52 -3.78 8.44
N LEU A 145 8.07 -3.44 9.66
CA LEU A 145 7.15 -2.33 9.91
C LEU A 145 7.95 -1.02 9.92
N TYR A 146 8.53 -0.66 8.78
CA TYR A 146 9.51 0.42 8.68
C TYR A 146 8.94 1.84 8.88
N GLU A 147 7.62 1.99 8.97
CA GLU A 147 6.94 3.22 9.38
C GLU A 147 6.08 2.99 10.65
N LEU A 148 6.50 2.07 11.54
CA LEU A 148 5.74 1.72 12.75
C LEU A 148 5.55 2.93 13.67
N ASP A 149 6.62 3.66 13.97
CA ASP A 149 6.59 4.79 14.88
C ASP A 149 5.78 5.95 14.29
N GLU A 150 5.90 6.20 12.99
CA GLU A 150 5.10 7.17 12.25
C GLU A 150 3.61 6.83 12.32
N MET A 151 3.24 5.57 12.10
CA MET A 151 1.85 5.10 12.18
C MET A 151 1.30 5.19 13.60
N ARG A 152 2.11 4.90 14.64
CA ARG A 152 1.72 5.09 16.04
C ARG A 152 1.52 6.56 16.40
N ALA A 153 2.42 7.43 15.94
CA ALA A 153 2.27 8.87 16.11
C ALA A 153 1.07 9.42 15.31
N LEU A 154 0.71 8.79 14.20
CA LEU A 154 -0.46 9.14 13.40
C LEU A 154 -1.76 8.76 14.10
N GLU A 155 -1.85 7.54 14.63
CA GLU A 155 -2.97 7.03 15.43
C GLU A 155 -3.30 7.97 16.60
N GLN A 156 -2.28 8.49 17.29
CA GLN A 156 -2.47 9.45 18.39
C GLN A 156 -3.05 10.81 17.94
N ARG A 157 -2.81 11.21 16.68
CA ARG A 157 -3.19 12.54 16.17
C ARG A 157 -4.49 12.52 15.35
N TYR A 158 -4.83 11.38 14.76
CA TYR A 158 -6.01 11.23 13.91
C TYR A 158 -6.97 10.22 14.55
N ALA A 159 -7.90 10.74 15.35
CA ALA A 159 -8.81 9.96 16.19
C ALA A 159 -9.61 8.84 15.47
N PRO A 160 -9.99 8.97 14.18
CA PRO A 160 -10.70 7.88 13.49
C PRO A 160 -9.82 6.65 13.16
N LEU A 161 -8.49 6.74 13.27
CA LEU A 161 -7.58 5.64 12.95
C LEU A 161 -7.36 4.71 14.14
N THR A 162 -7.48 3.41 13.87
CA THR A 162 -6.93 2.34 14.69
C THR A 162 -5.88 1.58 13.88
N PHE A 163 -4.66 1.47 14.40
CA PHE A 163 -3.54 0.81 13.73
C PHE A 163 -3.13 -0.47 14.45
N ILE A 164 -3.19 -1.58 13.70
CA ILE A 164 -2.96 -2.94 14.18
C ILE A 164 -1.80 -3.57 13.38
N PRO A 165 -0.56 -3.47 13.86
CA PRO A 165 0.55 -4.21 13.27
C PRO A 165 0.45 -5.70 13.63
N VAL A 166 0.71 -6.56 12.64
CA VAL A 166 0.65 -8.02 12.78
C VAL A 166 1.99 -8.64 12.34
N VAL A 167 2.64 -9.39 13.23
CA VAL A 167 3.95 -10.01 12.96
C VAL A 167 3.83 -11.53 12.96
N GLN A 168 4.24 -12.17 11.87
CA GLN A 168 4.12 -13.64 11.74
C GLN A 168 5.11 -14.39 12.62
N GLU A 169 6.37 -13.96 12.62
CA GLU A 169 7.49 -14.56 13.34
C GLU A 169 8.06 -13.50 14.31
N PRO A 170 7.34 -13.20 15.41
CA PRO A 170 7.74 -12.16 16.34
C PRO A 170 8.96 -12.57 17.17
N ASP A 171 9.79 -11.59 17.53
CA ASP A 171 10.73 -11.76 18.63
C ASP A 171 9.98 -11.83 19.99
N PRO A 172 10.61 -12.33 21.06
CA PRO A 172 9.97 -12.46 22.37
C PRO A 172 9.50 -11.13 23.01
N GLN A 173 9.96 -9.98 22.53
CA GLN A 173 9.61 -8.67 23.08
C GLN A 173 8.35 -8.09 22.41
N TRP A 174 7.94 -8.62 21.26
CA TRP A 174 6.73 -8.19 20.54
C TRP A 174 5.46 -8.33 21.38
N GLN A 175 4.73 -7.23 21.51
CA GLN A 175 3.46 -7.16 22.27
C GLN A 175 2.22 -6.99 21.38
N GLY A 176 2.40 -6.92 20.05
CA GLY A 176 1.29 -6.72 19.11
C GLY A 176 0.63 -8.03 18.66
N ARG A 177 -0.23 -7.94 17.65
CA ARG A 177 -0.88 -9.12 17.07
C ARG A 177 0.15 -10.01 16.38
N THR A 178 -0.10 -11.32 16.39
CA THR A 178 0.77 -12.32 15.77
C THR A 178 0.02 -13.16 14.74
N GLY A 179 0.74 -13.78 13.82
CA GLY A 179 0.18 -14.65 12.80
C GLY A 179 -0.14 -13.95 11.47
N LEU A 180 -1.10 -14.50 10.71
CA LEU A 180 -1.47 -13.98 9.39
C LEU A 180 -2.43 -12.80 9.52
N VAL A 181 -2.18 -11.72 8.78
CA VAL A 181 -2.93 -10.47 8.91
C VAL A 181 -4.43 -10.61 8.63
N HIS A 182 -4.84 -11.42 7.63
CA HIS A 182 -6.26 -11.67 7.37
C HIS A 182 -6.92 -12.48 8.49
N LYS A 183 -6.18 -13.38 9.16
CA LYS A 183 -6.69 -14.12 10.33
C LYS A 183 -6.88 -13.21 11.53
N ALA A 184 -5.92 -12.31 11.77
CA ALA A 184 -6.08 -11.29 12.82
C ALA A 184 -7.35 -10.47 12.60
N ILE A 185 -7.62 -10.03 11.36
CA ILE A 185 -8.88 -9.36 11.02
C ILE A 185 -10.09 -10.25 11.35
N MET A 186 -10.08 -11.54 10.97
CA MET A 186 -11.21 -12.43 11.25
C MET A 186 -11.48 -12.62 12.75
N ASP A 187 -10.44 -12.60 13.59
CA ASP A 187 -10.63 -12.72 15.04
C ASP A 187 -11.18 -11.42 15.66
N ASP A 188 -10.86 -10.26 15.09
CA ASP A 188 -11.24 -8.94 15.63
C ASP A 188 -12.65 -8.51 15.22
N PHE A 189 -13.16 -9.01 14.10
CA PHE A 189 -14.46 -8.60 13.54
C PHE A 189 -15.50 -9.72 13.59
N VAL A 190 -16.69 -9.40 14.08
CA VAL A 190 -17.85 -10.32 14.02
C VAL A 190 -18.44 -10.36 12.61
N SER A 191 -18.46 -9.22 11.92
CA SER A 191 -18.92 -9.12 10.54
C SER A 191 -18.19 -8.00 9.80
N LEU A 192 -17.98 -8.23 8.51
CA LEU A 192 -17.40 -7.27 7.58
C LEU A 192 -18.43 -6.64 6.62
N HIS A 193 -19.73 -6.90 6.85
CA HIS A 193 -20.82 -6.44 5.98
C HIS A 193 -20.85 -4.93 5.76
N ASP A 194 -20.46 -4.13 6.76
CA ASP A 194 -20.59 -2.67 6.71
C ASP A 194 -19.32 -1.96 6.22
N TYR A 195 -18.24 -2.68 5.93
CA TYR A 195 -16.94 -2.09 5.61
C TYR A 195 -16.74 -1.93 4.11
N ASP A 196 -15.99 -0.89 3.73
CA ASP A 196 -15.25 -0.89 2.48
C ASP A 196 -13.82 -1.39 2.78
N ILE A 197 -13.42 -2.46 2.11
CA ILE A 197 -12.21 -3.21 2.42
C ILE A 197 -11.21 -3.03 1.29
N TYR A 198 -9.97 -2.64 1.62
CA TYR A 198 -8.92 -2.36 0.65
C TYR A 198 -7.71 -3.23 0.98
N VAL A 199 -7.30 -4.10 0.05
CA VAL A 199 -6.30 -5.15 0.26
C VAL A 199 -5.15 -5.00 -0.71
N ALA A 200 -3.92 -4.94 -0.18
CA ALA A 200 -2.70 -4.95 -0.98
C ALA A 200 -1.61 -5.83 -0.37
N GLY A 201 -0.94 -6.60 -1.23
CA GLY A 201 0.14 -7.52 -0.86
C GLY A 201 0.28 -8.61 -1.90
N ARG A 202 0.92 -9.73 -1.54
CA ARG A 202 1.05 -10.89 -2.43
C ARG A 202 -0.32 -11.43 -2.85
N PHE A 203 -0.42 -11.93 -4.08
CA PHE A 203 -1.71 -12.34 -4.67
C PHE A 203 -2.34 -13.50 -3.90
N GLU A 204 -1.53 -14.43 -3.40
CA GLU A 204 -2.00 -15.55 -2.59
C GLU A 204 -2.65 -15.07 -1.29
N MET A 205 -2.06 -14.04 -0.67
CA MET A 205 -2.61 -13.42 0.54
C MET A 205 -3.90 -12.67 0.24
N ALA A 206 -3.96 -11.89 -0.85
CA ALA A 206 -5.16 -11.15 -1.24
C ALA A 206 -6.31 -12.09 -1.61
N GLY A 207 -6.02 -13.18 -2.33
CA GLY A 207 -6.98 -14.22 -2.69
C GLY A 207 -7.55 -14.94 -1.46
N ALA A 208 -6.70 -15.37 -0.54
CA ALA A 208 -7.14 -15.98 0.72
C ALA A 208 -8.02 -15.01 1.53
N ALA A 209 -7.60 -13.74 1.67
CA ALA A 209 -8.37 -12.73 2.39
C ALA A 209 -9.76 -12.50 1.76
N ARG A 210 -9.86 -12.41 0.43
CA ARG A 210 -11.15 -12.23 -0.27
C ARG A 210 -12.11 -13.37 0.06
N GLU A 211 -11.66 -14.61 -0.05
CA GLU A 211 -12.53 -15.77 0.19
C GLU A 211 -13.01 -15.84 1.64
N GLU A 212 -12.10 -15.58 2.59
CA GLU A 212 -12.43 -15.68 4.00
C GLU A 212 -13.25 -14.50 4.52
N PHE A 213 -13.02 -13.29 4.00
CA PHE A 213 -13.83 -12.11 4.36
C PHE A 213 -15.27 -12.23 3.90
N LYS A 214 -15.55 -12.90 2.76
CA LYS A 214 -16.92 -13.22 2.35
C LYS A 214 -17.64 -14.10 3.37
N LEU A 215 -16.94 -15.07 3.97
CA LEU A 215 -17.51 -15.92 5.01
C LEU A 215 -17.88 -15.11 6.27
N LEU A 216 -17.20 -13.98 6.49
CA LEU A 216 -17.46 -13.01 7.55
C LEU A 216 -18.48 -11.93 7.14
N GLY A 217 -19.12 -12.09 5.98
CA GLY A 217 -20.19 -11.21 5.48
C GLY A 217 -19.73 -10.01 4.65
N ALA A 218 -18.45 -9.92 4.27
CA ALA A 218 -18.00 -8.88 3.34
C ALA A 218 -18.68 -9.02 1.97
N GLU A 219 -19.22 -7.91 1.46
CA GLU A 219 -19.76 -7.83 0.10
C GLU A 219 -18.60 -7.86 -0.92
N PRO A 220 -18.59 -8.78 -1.90
CA PRO A 220 -17.51 -8.87 -2.90
C PRO A 220 -17.23 -7.55 -3.63
N GLU A 221 -18.26 -6.77 -3.92
CA GLU A 221 -18.18 -5.47 -4.60
C GLU A 221 -17.55 -4.37 -3.73
N ARG A 222 -17.39 -4.64 -2.43
CA ARG A 222 -16.77 -3.78 -1.41
C ARG A 222 -15.39 -4.25 -0.98
N ILE A 223 -14.85 -5.28 -1.63
CA ILE A 223 -13.47 -5.72 -1.45
C ILE A 223 -12.65 -5.24 -2.66
N PHE A 224 -11.78 -4.26 -2.42
CA PHE A 224 -10.95 -3.62 -3.43
C PHE A 224 -9.50 -4.08 -3.30
N GLY A 225 -8.85 -4.30 -4.43
CA GLY A 225 -7.43 -4.64 -4.49
C GLY A 225 -7.04 -4.96 -5.93
N ASP A 226 -5.90 -4.45 -6.41
CA ASP A 226 -5.51 -4.64 -7.81
C ASP A 226 -5.24 -6.11 -8.14
N ALA A 227 -4.90 -6.95 -7.14
CA ALA A 227 -4.75 -8.39 -7.30
C ALA A 227 -6.01 -9.03 -7.91
N TYR A 228 -7.20 -8.54 -7.59
CA TYR A 228 -8.49 -9.09 -8.03
C TYR A 228 -8.81 -8.84 -9.51
N GLU A 229 -8.01 -8.01 -10.21
CA GLU A 229 -8.09 -7.95 -11.68
C GLU A 229 -7.39 -9.14 -12.35
N PHE A 230 -6.60 -9.91 -11.58
CA PHE A 230 -5.80 -11.02 -12.07
C PHE A 230 -6.20 -12.39 -11.47
N ILE A 231 -7.04 -12.41 -10.42
CA ILE A 231 -7.47 -13.62 -9.69
C ILE A 231 -8.96 -13.60 -9.32
#